data_AF-A0A383TVH0-F1
#
_entry.id   AF-A0A383TVH0-F1
#
_cell.length_a   1.000
_cell.length_b   1.000
_cell.length_c   1.000
_cell.angle_alpha   90.00
_cell.angle_beta   90.00
_cell.angle_gamma   90.00
#
_symmetry.space_group_name_H-M   'P 1'
#
loop_
_entity.id
_entity.type
_entity.pdbx_description
1 polymer ?
#
loop_
_entity_poly.entity_id
_entity_poly.type
_entity_poly.pdbx_seq_one_letter_code
_entity_poly.pdbx_strand_id
1 'polypeptide(L)'
;MTSLIGSYECKVDAKGRLALPMGIRKQLEGFSHEGFVLKRSVFQPCLELYPMQEWQAVMKDISQLNRFKKKNNEFIRRFTAGVKPVELDNSGRIQIAKDLIQFANIDKNVVVSSSINIIEIWDKDKYEAEVSSDEDDFALLAEEVMGNFENDEKLS
;
A
#
# COMPACT_ATOMS: atom_id res chain seq x y z
N MET A 1 -11.82 8.65 9.30
CA MET A 1 -10.82 7.74 8.71
C MET A 1 -11.06 6.37 9.28
N THR A 2 -11.26 5.37 8.44
CA THR A 2 -11.35 3.97 8.88
C THR A 2 -9.98 3.35 8.68
N SER A 3 -9.32 2.91 9.75
CA SER A 3 -8.08 2.15 9.60
C SER A 3 -8.41 0.72 9.15
N LEU A 4 -7.65 0.24 8.17
CA LEU A 4 -7.65 -1.16 7.77
C LEU A 4 -6.80 -1.95 8.76
N ILE A 5 -7.23 -3.17 9.07
CA ILE A 5 -6.55 -4.05 10.02
C ILE A 5 -6.42 -5.45 9.45
N GLY A 6 -5.22 -6.01 9.56
CA GLY A 6 -4.90 -7.42 9.38
C GLY A 6 -3.78 -7.68 8.40
N SER A 7 -3.06 -8.79 8.60
CA SER A 7 -2.05 -9.31 7.69
C SER A 7 -2.36 -10.78 7.38
N TYR A 8 -2.29 -11.16 6.12
CA TYR A 8 -2.76 -12.45 5.64
C TYR A 8 -1.83 -13.01 4.56
N GLU A 9 -1.44 -14.28 4.71
CA GLU A 9 -0.80 -15.01 3.62
C GLU A 9 -1.82 -15.41 2.55
N CYS A 10 -1.48 -15.14 1.30
CA CYS A 10 -2.29 -15.39 0.12
C CYS A 10 -1.44 -15.96 -1.02
N LYS A 11 -2.10 -16.28 -2.14
CA LYS A 11 -1.42 -16.71 -3.37
C LYS A 11 -1.90 -15.90 -4.56
N VAL A 12 -0.94 -15.51 -5.39
CA VAL A 12 -1.20 -15.00 -6.73
C VAL A 12 -1.21 -16.18 -7.69
N ASP A 13 -2.23 -16.26 -8.54
CA ASP A 13 -2.30 -17.32 -9.54
C ASP A 13 -1.37 -17.04 -10.75
N ALA A 14 -1.20 -18.03 -11.63
CA ALA A 14 -0.34 -17.90 -12.81
C ALA A 14 -0.77 -16.79 -13.80
N LYS A 15 -1.97 -16.23 -13.64
CA LYS A 15 -2.49 -15.12 -14.44
C LYS A 15 -2.34 -13.77 -13.73
N GLY A 16 -1.73 -13.73 -12.54
CA GLY A 16 -1.58 -12.49 -11.76
C GLY A 16 -2.83 -12.09 -10.98
N ARG A 17 -3.78 -13.02 -10.74
CA ARG A 17 -4.98 -12.72 -9.95
C ARG A 17 -4.74 -13.03 -8.48
N LEU A 18 -5.11 -12.08 -7.62
CA LEU A 18 -5.03 -12.20 -6.17
C LEU A 18 -6.44 -12.11 -5.58
N ALA A 19 -6.86 -13.15 -4.85
CA ALA A 19 -8.07 -13.08 -4.04
C ALA A 19 -7.77 -12.30 -2.75
N LEU A 20 -8.54 -11.25 -2.47
CA LEU A 20 -8.37 -10.53 -1.21
C LEU A 20 -8.88 -11.37 -0.04
N PRO A 21 -8.17 -11.40 1.11
CA PRO A 21 -8.66 -12.04 2.32
C PRO A 21 -10.04 -11.52 2.71
N MET A 22 -10.91 -12.40 3.23
CA MET A 22 -12.27 -12.01 3.61
C MET A 22 -12.31 -10.87 4.64
N GLY A 23 -11.37 -10.86 5.59
CA GLY A 23 -11.28 -9.80 6.60
C GLY A 23 -11.00 -8.43 6.00
N ILE A 24 -10.09 -8.36 5.02
CA ILE A 24 -9.80 -7.13 4.26
C ILE A 24 -10.97 -6.78 3.35
N ARG A 25 -11.52 -7.75 2.61
CA ARG A 25 -12.62 -7.53 1.66
C ARG A 25 -13.82 -6.86 2.33
N LYS A 26 -14.23 -7.32 3.51
CA LYS A 26 -15.34 -6.73 4.28
C LYS A 26 -15.08 -5.27 4.64
N GLN A 27 -13.85 -4.92 5.01
CA GLN A 27 -13.47 -3.55 5.32
C GLN A 27 -13.48 -2.66 4.06
N LEU A 28 -13.25 -3.24 2.88
CA LEU A 28 -13.26 -2.53 1.59
C LEU A 28 -14.63 -2.41 0.92
N GLU A 29 -15.68 -3.07 1.43
CA GLU A 29 -17.01 -3.08 0.80
C GLU A 29 -17.56 -1.66 0.60
N GLY A 30 -17.35 -0.76 1.57
CA GLY A 30 -17.78 0.64 1.48
C GLY A 30 -17.10 1.45 0.36
N PHE A 31 -15.91 1.04 -0.08
CA PHE A 31 -15.10 1.75 -1.07
C PHE A 31 -15.21 1.16 -2.48
N SER A 32 -15.84 0.00 -2.62
CA SER A 32 -15.79 -0.82 -3.85
C SER A 32 -16.44 -0.15 -5.06
N HIS A 33 -17.30 0.84 -4.86
CA HIS A 33 -18.03 1.53 -5.93
C HIS A 33 -17.18 2.52 -6.74
N GLU A 34 -16.12 3.09 -6.15
CA GLU A 34 -15.19 3.98 -6.84
C GLU A 34 -13.96 3.23 -7.40
N GLY A 35 -13.86 1.93 -7.11
CA GLY A 35 -12.71 1.11 -7.45
C GLY A 35 -11.47 1.42 -6.60
N PHE A 36 -10.35 0.89 -7.07
CA PHE A 36 -9.08 0.97 -6.36
C PHE A 36 -7.96 1.40 -7.30
N VAL A 37 -6.83 1.78 -6.71
CA VAL A 37 -5.61 2.08 -7.43
C VAL A 37 -4.49 1.21 -6.91
N LEU A 38 -3.83 0.50 -7.81
CA LEU A 38 -2.65 -0.30 -7.51
C LEU A 38 -1.40 0.43 -8.02
N LYS A 39 -0.40 0.58 -7.16
CA LYS A 39 0.87 1.24 -7.51
C LYS A 39 2.06 0.55 -6.88
N ARG A 40 3.25 1.02 -7.26
CA ARG A 40 4.53 0.64 -6.67
C ARG A 40 4.72 1.38 -5.35
N SER A 41 5.25 0.70 -4.32
CA SER A 41 5.68 1.40 -3.12
C SER A 41 6.93 2.26 -3.37
N VAL A 42 7.08 3.31 -2.58
CA VAL A 42 8.20 4.27 -2.70
C VAL A 42 9.44 3.74 -2.01
N PHE A 43 9.28 3.16 -0.82
CA PHE A 43 10.38 2.77 0.04
C PHE A 43 10.69 1.29 -0.07
N GLN A 44 9.72 0.49 -0.51
CA GLN A 44 9.81 -0.96 -0.45
C GLN A 44 9.49 -1.65 -1.78
N PRO A 45 10.03 -2.84 -2.03
CA PRO A 45 9.77 -3.58 -3.25
C PRO A 45 8.44 -4.36 -3.16
N CYS A 46 7.35 -3.65 -2.85
CA CYS A 46 5.98 -4.15 -2.72
C CYS A 46 4.98 -3.28 -3.50
N LEU A 47 3.74 -3.72 -3.58
CA LEU A 47 2.65 -2.95 -4.19
C LEU A 47 1.75 -2.35 -3.13
N GLU A 48 1.16 -1.20 -3.43
CA GLU A 48 0.20 -0.53 -2.58
C GLU A 48 -1.15 -0.42 -3.31
N LEU A 49 -2.19 -0.91 -2.67
CA LEU A 49 -3.57 -0.87 -3.10
C LEU A 49 -4.33 0.18 -2.28
N TYR A 50 -4.76 1.23 -2.96
CA TYR A 50 -5.50 2.34 -2.40
C TYR A 50 -6.98 2.21 -2.72
N PRO A 51 -7.89 2.40 -1.75
CA PRO A 51 -9.22 2.90 -2.05
C PRO A 51 -9.13 4.19 -2.87
N MET A 52 -10.01 4.37 -3.87
CA MET A 52 -9.94 5.54 -4.76
C MET A 52 -9.95 6.88 -4.01
N GLN A 53 -10.76 6.99 -2.95
CA GLN A 53 -10.82 8.19 -2.10
C GLN A 53 -9.45 8.53 -1.47
N GLU A 54 -8.73 7.53 -0.94
CA GLU A 54 -7.40 7.71 -0.35
C GLU A 54 -6.38 8.09 -1.43
N TRP A 55 -6.47 7.50 -2.62
CA TRP A 55 -5.63 7.89 -3.76
C TRP A 55 -5.86 9.34 -4.18
N GLN A 56 -7.11 9.80 -4.22
CA GLN A 56 -7.45 11.18 -4.55
C GLN A 56 -6.86 12.17 -3.52
N ALA A 57 -6.89 11.82 -2.23
CA ALA A 57 -6.26 12.63 -1.19
C ALA A 57 -4.75 12.78 -1.43
N VAL A 58 -4.03 11.67 -1.67
CA VAL A 58 -2.60 11.69 -2.00
C VAL A 58 -2.33 12.52 -3.26
N MET A 59 -3.14 12.34 -4.31
CA MET A 59 -2.95 13.08 -5.56
C MET A 59 -3.24 14.57 -5.44
N LYS A 60 -4.13 14.97 -4.53
CA LYS A 60 -4.38 16.38 -4.21
C LYS A 60 -3.11 17.04 -3.68
N ASP A 61 -2.39 16.39 -2.78
CA ASP A 61 -1.14 16.95 -2.22
C ASP A 61 -0.02 16.99 -3.28
N ILE A 62 0.13 15.91 -4.05
CA ILE A 62 1.12 15.84 -5.14
C ILE A 62 0.85 16.90 -6.22
N SER A 63 -0.42 17.21 -6.49
CA SER A 63 -0.79 18.23 -7.48
C SER A 63 -0.34 19.65 -7.12
N GLN A 64 -0.07 19.92 -5.84
CA GLN A 64 0.41 21.23 -5.35
C GLN A 64 1.90 21.47 -5.65
N LEU A 65 2.64 20.43 -6.04
CA LEU A 65 4.06 20.55 -6.34
C LEU A 65 4.30 21.39 -7.60
N ASN A 66 5.17 22.39 -7.48
CA ASN A 66 5.56 23.23 -8.62
C ASN A 66 6.27 22.39 -9.71
N ARG A 67 5.64 22.24 -10.88
CA ARG A 67 6.12 21.42 -12.00
C ARG A 67 7.36 21.99 -12.71
N PHE A 68 7.69 23.26 -12.50
CA PHE A 68 8.91 23.89 -13.03
C PHE A 68 10.16 23.57 -12.20
N LYS A 69 10.00 23.04 -10.98
CA LYS A 69 11.12 22.51 -10.20
C LYS A 69 11.45 21.10 -10.69
N LYS A 70 12.63 20.90 -11.27
CA LYS A 70 13.06 19.60 -11.85
C LYS A 70 12.86 18.42 -10.90
N LYS A 71 13.27 18.56 -9.63
CA LYS A 71 13.10 17.52 -8.59
C LYS A 71 11.62 17.14 -8.37
N ASN A 72 10.72 18.11 -8.34
CA ASN A 72 9.28 17.87 -8.18
C ASN A 72 8.73 17.07 -9.37
N ASN A 73 9.10 17.43 -10.59
CA ASN A 73 8.65 16.73 -11.79
C ASN A 73 9.19 15.29 -11.87
N GLU A 74 10.45 15.08 -11.45
CA GLU A 74 11.05 13.75 -11.33
C GLU A 74 10.32 12.90 -10.27
N PHE A 75 10.02 13.48 -9.12
CA PHE A 75 9.24 12.82 -8.07
C PHE A 75 7.85 12.42 -8.57
N ILE A 76 7.07 13.36 -9.13
CA ILE A 76 5.73 13.07 -9.68
C ILE A 76 5.79 11.93 -10.69
N ARG A 77 6.78 11.95 -11.59
CA ARG A 77 6.93 10.92 -12.62
C ARG A 77 7.23 9.54 -12.02
N ARG A 78 8.10 9.47 -11.00
CA ARG A 78 8.43 8.20 -10.32
C ARG A 78 7.28 7.70 -9.47
N PHE A 79 6.63 8.60 -8.73
CA PHE A 79 5.50 8.28 -7.86
C PHE A 79 4.28 7.76 -8.64
N THR A 80 4.02 8.33 -9.82
CA THR A 80 2.92 7.90 -10.68
C THR A 80 3.31 6.80 -11.68
N ALA A 81 4.54 6.30 -11.64
CA ALA A 81 5.01 5.26 -12.55
C ALA A 81 4.30 3.92 -12.28
N GLY A 82 3.68 3.36 -13.31
CA GLY A 82 3.04 2.05 -13.24
C GLY A 82 1.73 2.02 -12.44
N VAL A 83 1.19 3.17 -12.02
CA VAL A 83 -0.12 3.25 -11.37
C VAL A 83 -1.21 2.68 -12.29
N LYS A 84 -2.09 1.82 -11.75
CA LYS A 84 -3.21 1.20 -12.48
C LYS A 84 -4.50 1.32 -11.67
N PRO A 85 -5.61 1.76 -12.28
CA PRO A 85 -6.93 1.52 -11.68
C PRO A 85 -7.23 0.02 -11.73
N VAL A 86 -7.80 -0.51 -10.65
CA VAL A 86 -8.21 -1.91 -10.55
C VAL A 86 -9.55 -2.02 -9.83
N GLU A 87 -10.28 -3.09 -10.14
CA GLU A 87 -11.57 -3.41 -9.53
C GLU A 87 -11.53 -4.84 -8.98
N LEU A 88 -12.42 -5.14 -8.04
CA LEU A 88 -12.66 -6.50 -7.59
C LEU A 88 -13.62 -7.19 -8.55
N ASP A 89 -13.26 -8.36 -9.04
CA ASP A 89 -14.19 -9.20 -9.78
C ASP A 89 -15.29 -9.77 -8.85
N ASN A 90 -16.30 -10.44 -9.42
CA ASN A 90 -17.39 -11.05 -8.65
C ASN A 90 -16.90 -12.06 -7.58
N SER A 91 -15.69 -12.61 -7.74
CA SER A 91 -15.06 -13.51 -6.78
C SER A 91 -14.21 -12.78 -5.73
N GLY A 92 -14.12 -11.44 -5.77
CA GLY A 92 -13.31 -10.64 -4.87
C GLY A 92 -11.82 -10.69 -5.18
N ARG A 93 -11.45 -10.90 -6.45
CA ARG A 93 -10.05 -10.89 -6.90
C ARG A 93 -9.69 -9.59 -7.60
N ILE A 94 -8.46 -9.14 -7.39
CA ILE A 94 -7.84 -8.09 -8.20
C ILE A 94 -6.92 -8.72 -9.25
N GLN A 95 -6.80 -8.06 -10.41
CA GLN A 95 -5.83 -8.40 -11.44
C GLN A 95 -4.58 -7.53 -11.27
N ILE A 96 -3.45 -8.15 -10.94
CA ILE A 96 -2.16 -7.47 -10.85
C ILE A 96 -1.51 -7.48 -12.24
N ALA A 97 -1.10 -6.31 -12.71
CA ALA A 97 -0.42 -6.17 -13.98
C ALA A 97 1.01 -6.75 -13.92
N LYS A 98 1.48 -7.33 -15.03
CA LYS A 98 2.79 -8.01 -15.09
C LYS A 98 3.97 -7.12 -14.67
N ASP A 99 3.94 -5.84 -15.01
CA ASP A 99 5.00 -4.90 -14.65
C ASP A 99 5.03 -4.59 -13.15
N LEU A 100 3.89 -4.68 -12.47
CA LEU A 100 3.78 -4.54 -11.01
C LEU A 100 4.24 -5.82 -10.29
N ILE A 101 3.86 -7.00 -10.80
CA ILE A 101 4.41 -8.29 -10.32
C ILE A 101 5.93 -8.28 -10.40
N GLN A 102 6.47 -7.86 -11.55
CA GLN A 102 7.92 -7.77 -11.76
C GLN A 102 8.57 -6.76 -10.81
N PHE A 103 7.97 -5.59 -10.60
CA PHE A 103 8.52 -4.60 -9.66
C PHE A 103 8.61 -5.14 -8.23
N ALA A 104 7.54 -5.80 -7.75
CA ALA A 104 7.49 -6.32 -6.39
C ALA A 104 8.24 -7.66 -6.22
N ASN A 105 8.82 -8.20 -7.29
CA ASN A 105 9.31 -9.59 -7.41
C ASN A 105 8.36 -10.61 -6.77
N ILE A 106 7.06 -10.50 -7.05
CA ILE A 106 6.07 -11.47 -6.61
C ILE A 106 6.19 -12.71 -7.49
N ASP A 107 6.42 -13.87 -6.87
CA ASP A 107 6.31 -15.16 -7.56
C ASP A 107 4.91 -15.76 -7.37
N LYS A 108 4.63 -16.28 -6.16
CA LYS A 108 3.39 -16.99 -5.88
C LYS A 108 2.83 -16.71 -4.50
N ASN A 109 3.64 -16.88 -3.45
CA ASN A 109 3.20 -16.67 -2.07
C ASN A 109 3.33 -15.18 -1.76
N VAL A 110 2.25 -14.58 -1.29
CA VAL A 110 2.21 -13.15 -0.99
C VAL A 110 1.68 -12.91 0.40
N VAL A 111 2.08 -11.78 0.98
CA VAL A 111 1.45 -11.24 2.19
C VAL A 111 0.64 -10.02 1.80
N VAL A 112 -0.63 -10.02 2.20
CA VAL A 112 -1.55 -8.90 2.09
C VAL A 112 -1.67 -8.28 3.47
N SER A 113 -1.06 -7.12 3.67
CA SER A 113 -0.99 -6.45 4.97
C SER A 113 -1.65 -5.07 4.92
N SER A 114 -2.45 -4.72 5.92
CA SER A 114 -2.95 -3.36 6.07
C SER A 114 -1.84 -2.42 6.53
N SER A 115 -1.72 -1.26 5.90
CA SER A 115 -0.86 -0.16 6.34
C SER A 115 -1.72 1.09 6.47
N ILE A 116 -2.27 1.30 7.68
CA ILE A 116 -3.20 2.38 8.02
C ILE A 116 -4.46 2.40 7.13
N ASN A 117 -4.47 3.15 6.04
CA ASN A 117 -5.62 3.37 5.14
C ASN A 117 -5.47 2.63 3.80
N ILE A 118 -4.35 1.94 3.60
CA ILE A 118 -4.05 1.19 2.38
C ILE A 118 -3.74 -0.27 2.68
N ILE A 119 -3.62 -1.05 1.62
CA ILE A 119 -3.16 -2.43 1.67
C ILE A 119 -1.86 -2.54 0.91
N GLU A 120 -0.87 -3.17 1.52
CA GLU A 120 0.35 -3.55 0.85
C GLU A 120 0.28 -5.02 0.42
N ILE A 121 0.84 -5.31 -0.75
CA ILE A 121 0.92 -6.64 -1.33
C ILE A 121 2.38 -6.94 -1.59
N TRP A 122 2.88 -7.91 -0.87
CA TRP A 122 4.29 -8.26 -0.82
C TRP A 122 4.54 -9.66 -1.34
N ASP A 123 5.71 -9.90 -1.90
CA ASP A 123 6.26 -11.25 -1.88
C ASP A 123 6.49 -11.69 -0.43
N LYS A 124 6.13 -12.94 -0.08
CA LYS A 124 6.16 -13.41 1.31
C LYS A 124 7.55 -13.28 1.95
N ASP A 125 8.59 -13.76 1.27
CA ASP A 125 9.92 -13.83 1.87
C ASP A 125 10.49 -12.43 2.09
N LYS A 126 10.15 -11.49 1.20
CA LYS A 126 10.51 -10.07 1.36
C LYS A 126 9.78 -9.40 2.50
N TYR A 127 8.49 -9.70 2.68
CA TYR A 127 7.73 -9.16 3.81
C TYR A 127 8.36 -9.60 5.12
N GLU A 128 8.62 -10.90 5.29
CA GLU A 128 9.24 -11.44 6.50
C GLU A 128 10.62 -10.82 6.73
N ALA A 129 11.45 -10.70 5.69
CA ALA A 129 12.76 -10.06 5.81
C ALA A 129 12.69 -8.59 6.24
N GLU A 130 11.67 -7.85 5.79
CA GLU A 130 11.48 -6.44 6.15
C GLU A 130 10.96 -6.28 7.60
N VAL A 131 9.96 -7.08 8.00
CA VAL A 131 9.35 -6.94 9.34
C VAL A 131 10.13 -7.65 10.45
N SER A 132 11.09 -8.51 10.09
CA SER A 132 12.00 -9.18 11.04
C SER A 132 13.30 -8.42 11.28
N SER A 133 13.34 -7.11 10.98
CA SER A 133 14.43 -6.22 11.38
C SER A 133 14.72 -6.36 12.88
N ASP A 134 15.98 -6.18 13.28
CA ASP A 134 16.46 -6.39 14.66
C ASP A 134 15.52 -5.77 15.70
N GLU A 135 15.21 -6.50 16.77
CA GLU A 135 14.26 -6.04 17.81
C GLU A 135 14.75 -4.73 18.45
N ASP A 136 16.07 -4.58 18.59
CA ASP A 136 16.72 -3.37 19.12
C ASP A 136 16.55 -2.20 18.14
N ASP A 137 16.63 -2.43 16.83
CA ASP A 137 16.44 -1.39 15.81
C ASP A 137 14.97 -0.91 15.80
N PHE A 138 14.01 -1.82 15.93
CA PHE A 138 12.59 -1.44 15.98
C PHE A 138 12.25 -0.65 17.25
N ALA A 139 12.79 -1.02 18.40
CA ALA A 139 12.59 -0.29 19.65
C ALA A 139 13.12 1.15 19.57
N LEU A 140 14.32 1.34 18.99
CA LEU A 140 14.90 2.66 18.77
C LEU A 140 14.08 3.50 17.78
N LEU A 141 13.64 2.89 16.68
CA LEU A 141 12.77 3.57 15.72
C LEU A 141 11.45 3.98 16.35
N ALA A 142 10.85 3.11 17.17
CA ALA A 142 9.63 3.41 17.90
C ALA A 142 9.83 4.58 18.86
N GLU A 143 10.96 4.66 19.58
CA GLU A 143 11.29 5.79 20.44
C GLU A 143 11.51 7.08 19.63
N GLU A 144 12.24 7.03 18.51
CA GLU A 144 12.49 8.21 17.68
C GLU A 144 11.17 8.80 17.12
N VAL A 145 10.29 7.92 16.63
CA VAL A 145 9.04 8.33 15.97
C VAL A 145 7.95 8.68 16.98
N MET A 146 7.75 7.86 18.02
CA MET A 146 6.66 8.01 18.97
C MET A 146 7.07 8.71 20.28
N GLY A 147 8.35 8.75 20.63
CA GLY A 147 8.82 9.36 21.87
C GLY A 147 8.70 10.89 21.88
N ASN A 148 8.72 11.52 20.70
CA ASN A 148 8.51 12.96 20.53
C ASN A 148 7.05 13.33 20.25
N PHE A 149 6.13 12.36 20.23
CA PHE A 149 4.69 12.64 20.21
C PHE A 149 4.29 13.15 21.60
N GLU A 150 4.59 14.42 21.89
CA GLU A 150 3.94 15.13 22.99
C GLU A 150 2.44 15.17 22.68
N ASN A 151 1.63 14.57 23.55
CA ASN A 151 0.17 14.63 23.47
C ASN A 151 -0.27 16.11 23.62
N ASP A 152 -0.28 16.85 22.52
CA ASP A 152 -0.94 18.16 22.41
C ASP A 152 -2.48 18.00 22.34
N GLU A 153 -3.03 17.05 23.09
CA GLU A 153 -4.43 17.10 23.54
C GLU A 153 -4.48 17.73 24.95
N LYS A 154 -4.04 18.99 25.04
CA LYS A 154 -4.64 19.89 26.03
C LYS A 154 -5.96 20.39 25.44
N LEU A 155 -7.04 19.83 25.98
CA LEU A 155 -8.40 20.37 26.04
C LEU A 155 -8.68 21.60 25.15
N SER A 156 -9.47 21.40 24.11
CA SER A 156 -10.48 22.37 23.68
C SER A 156 -11.73 21.65 23.21
#